data_AF-A0A0R3R0A9-F1
#
_entry.id   AF-A0A0R3R0A9-F1
#
_cell.length_a   1.000
_cell.length_b   1.000
_cell.length_c   1.000
_cell.angle_alpha   90.00
_cell.angle_beta   90.00
_cell.angle_gamma   90.00
#
_symmetry.space_group_name_H-M   'P 1'
#
loop_
_entity.id
_entity.type
_entity.pdbx_description
1 polymer ?
#
loop_
_entity_poly.entity_id
_entity_poly.type
_entity_poly.pdbx_seq_one_letter_code
_entity_poly.pdbx_strand_id
1 'polypeptide(L)'
;MSFTCILMGVINEDKQQTDVSWVTSLVTRAHAEGLSSTEFGAVLKKRIITSGCNEQQCRAIASMLLRFATASVTPDQRMLSCLEALVKAEVLRWAVFIEVIAEFRQFSREYCIEALATILRNSVPLLKCNYTSEKECLELSGSLMTVLNWCLLALEYSLKNENKRSTQALIHCACAYANSKFVRALLYIHEHIGAESVNYVVEAAVSFAQSYPDCEELKTMIEALQQFGASPAERIEDNLGGLVKQVAHL
;
A
#
# COMPACT_ATOMS: atom_id res chain seq x y z
N MET A 1 -12.51 -2.54 50.62
CA MET A 1 -11.96 -1.21 50.96
C MET A 1 -10.48 -1.27 50.64
N SER A 2 -10.09 -1.03 49.39
CA SER A 2 -9.92 0.29 48.76
C SER A 2 -8.73 1.05 49.36
N PHE A 3 -7.61 1.02 48.64
CA PHE A 3 -6.69 2.16 48.59
C PHE A 3 -6.59 2.59 47.12
N THR A 4 -7.20 3.74 46.86
CA THR A 4 -7.23 4.47 45.59
C THR A 4 -6.58 5.83 45.84
N CYS A 5 -6.10 6.42 44.74
CA CYS A 5 -5.66 7.81 44.50
C CYS A 5 -4.14 8.03 44.53
N ILE A 6 -3.40 8.17 43.41
CA ILE A 6 -3.56 8.96 42.15
C ILE A 6 -3.01 10.41 42.26
N LEU A 7 -2.15 10.74 41.28
CA LEU A 7 -1.65 12.06 40.82
C LEU A 7 -0.60 12.76 41.72
N MET A 8 0.50 13.34 41.25
CA MET A 8 0.82 13.93 39.94
C MET A 8 2.31 13.80 39.61
N GLY A 9 2.60 13.31 38.41
CA GLY A 9 3.82 13.60 37.67
C GLY A 9 3.40 13.79 36.24
N VAL A 10 3.18 15.04 35.84
CA VAL A 10 2.80 15.45 34.49
C VAL A 10 3.86 14.93 33.53
N ILE A 11 3.53 13.88 32.76
CA ILE A 11 4.32 13.51 31.59
C ILE A 11 3.91 14.51 30.51
N ASN A 12 4.81 15.46 30.23
CA ASN A 12 4.76 16.26 29.02
C ASN A 12 4.79 15.29 27.83
N GLU A 13 3.65 15.07 27.20
CA GLU A 13 3.60 14.65 25.80
C GLU A 13 4.03 15.86 24.95
N ASP A 14 5.34 16.14 24.91
CA ASP A 14 5.91 16.94 23.84
C ASP A 14 5.70 16.12 22.55
N LYS A 15 4.60 16.40 21.85
CA LYS A 15 4.48 16.14 20.41
C LYS A 15 5.63 16.89 19.75
N GLN A 16 6.79 16.26 19.63
CA GLN A 16 7.87 16.74 18.77
C GLN A 16 7.28 16.92 17.38
N GLN A 17 7.01 18.17 17.02
CA GLN A 17 6.53 18.55 15.71
C GLN A 17 7.63 18.18 14.72
N THR A 18 7.50 17.06 14.03
CA THR A 18 8.46 16.64 13.00
C THR A 18 8.55 17.74 11.94
N ASP A 19 9.73 18.34 11.78
CA ASP A 19 9.98 19.33 10.75
C ASP A 19 9.92 18.67 9.35
N VAL A 20 8.89 19.04 8.59
CA VAL A 20 8.64 18.60 7.21
C VAL A 20 8.87 19.74 6.19
N SER A 21 9.36 20.90 6.63
CA SER A 21 9.60 22.05 5.74
C SER A 21 10.61 21.72 4.64
N TRP A 22 11.72 21.06 5.00
CA TRP A 22 12.75 20.64 4.05
C TRP A 22 12.24 19.60 3.05
N VAL A 23 11.29 18.75 3.47
CA VAL A 23 10.64 17.74 2.61
C VAL A 23 9.89 18.45 1.49
N THR A 24 9.17 19.53 1.84
CA THR A 24 8.43 20.35 0.88
C THR A 24 9.38 20.99 -0.12
N SER A 25 10.49 21.58 0.35
CA SER A 25 11.52 22.17 -0.50
C SER A 25 12.18 21.14 -1.41
N LEU A 26 12.49 19.94 -0.90
CA LEU A 26 13.11 18.86 -1.68
C LEU A 26 12.21 18.42 -2.84
N VAL A 27 10.95 18.09 -2.57
CA VAL A 27 10.03 17.56 -3.58
C VAL A 27 9.65 18.64 -4.60
N THR A 28 9.41 19.87 -4.13
CA THR A 28 9.10 21.00 -5.02
C THR A 28 10.25 21.29 -5.97
N ARG A 29 11.50 21.28 -5.47
CA ARG A 29 12.68 21.44 -6.31
C ARG A 29 12.84 20.29 -7.30
N ALA A 30 12.62 19.05 -6.86
CA ALA A 30 12.68 17.89 -7.73
C ALA A 30 11.71 17.99 -8.91
N HIS A 31 10.49 18.45 -8.64
CA HIS A 31 9.49 18.71 -9.68
C HIS A 31 9.88 19.88 -10.60
N ALA A 32 10.29 21.02 -10.02
CA ALA A 32 10.62 22.23 -10.78
C ALA A 32 11.85 22.07 -11.68
N GLU A 33 12.89 21.41 -11.17
CA GLU A 33 14.13 21.12 -11.92
C GLU A 33 14.02 19.87 -12.79
N GLY A 34 12.94 19.10 -12.63
CA GLY A 34 12.65 17.94 -13.44
C GLY A 34 13.59 16.76 -13.21
N LEU A 35 14.04 16.58 -11.95
CA LEU A 35 14.99 15.55 -11.58
C LEU A 35 14.48 14.14 -11.92
N SER A 36 15.38 13.31 -12.42
CA SER A 36 15.17 11.87 -12.55
C SER A 36 15.13 11.18 -11.17
N SER A 37 14.64 9.94 -11.12
CA SER A 37 14.63 9.14 -9.89
C SER A 37 16.02 8.91 -9.32
N THR A 38 17.04 8.79 -10.17
CA THR A 38 18.45 8.64 -9.75
C THR A 38 18.99 9.93 -9.12
N GLU A 39 18.76 11.08 -9.73
CA GLU A 39 19.20 12.38 -9.20
C GLU A 39 18.49 12.72 -7.89
N PHE A 40 17.17 12.52 -7.84
CA PHE A 40 16.39 12.67 -6.63
C PHE A 40 16.91 11.76 -5.50
N GLY A 41 17.16 10.49 -5.82
CA GLY A 41 17.73 9.51 -4.89
C GLY A 41 19.10 9.92 -4.36
N ALA A 42 19.98 10.48 -5.20
CA ALA A 42 21.29 10.96 -4.78
C ALA A 42 21.18 12.13 -3.78
N VAL A 43 20.30 13.10 -4.07
CA VAL A 43 20.04 14.25 -3.18
C VAL A 43 19.45 13.78 -1.85
N LEU A 44 18.46 12.89 -1.89
CA LEU A 44 17.82 12.35 -0.70
C LEU A 44 18.80 11.54 0.15
N LYS A 45 19.59 10.65 -0.46
CA LYS A 45 20.63 9.87 0.23
C LYS A 45 21.63 10.77 0.95
N LYS A 46 22.09 11.84 0.31
CA LYS A 46 22.99 12.82 0.94
C LYS A 46 22.34 13.47 2.17
N ARG A 47 21.05 13.82 2.09
CA ARG A 47 20.29 14.38 3.21
C ARG A 47 20.15 13.39 4.36
N ILE A 48 19.78 12.13 4.07
CA ILE A 48 19.65 11.05 5.05
C ILE A 48 20.97 10.84 5.80
N ILE A 49 22.09 10.76 5.09
CA ILE A 49 23.42 10.57 5.70
C ILE A 49 23.82 11.75 6.59
N THR A 50 23.47 12.98 6.18
CA THR A 50 23.93 14.20 6.87
C THR A 50 23.05 14.58 8.06
N SER A 51 21.75 14.33 7.97
CA SER A 51 20.75 14.88 8.91
C SER A 51 19.75 13.85 9.42
N GLY A 52 19.82 12.60 8.95
CA GLY A 52 18.79 11.59 9.19
C GLY A 52 17.50 11.86 8.41
N CYS A 53 16.61 10.88 8.43
CA CYS A 53 15.23 11.00 7.97
C CYS A 53 14.38 10.00 8.74
N ASN A 54 13.41 10.47 9.51
CA ASN A 54 12.53 9.59 10.27
C ASN A 54 11.37 9.06 9.41
N GLU A 55 10.61 8.09 9.94
CA GLU A 55 9.51 7.47 9.19
C GLU A 55 8.42 8.46 8.75
N GLN A 56 8.09 9.43 9.60
CA GLN A 56 7.09 10.46 9.29
C GLN A 56 7.57 11.36 8.14
N GLN A 57 8.86 11.70 8.10
CA GLN A 57 9.46 12.43 6.98
C GLN A 57 9.46 11.57 5.71
N CYS A 58 9.84 10.29 5.77
CA CYS A 58 9.77 9.39 4.62
C CYS A 58 8.35 9.29 4.05
N ARG A 59 7.33 9.14 4.90
CA ARG A 59 5.91 9.18 4.49
C ARG A 59 5.55 10.52 3.86
N ALA A 60 5.97 11.64 4.44
CA ALA A 60 5.71 12.97 3.88
C ALA A 60 6.35 13.17 2.49
N ILE A 61 7.56 12.64 2.26
CA ILE A 61 8.18 12.62 0.93
C ILE A 61 7.28 11.86 -0.04
N ALA A 62 6.88 10.64 0.32
CA ALA A 62 6.06 9.77 -0.52
C ALA A 62 4.70 10.40 -0.87
N SER A 63 3.98 10.91 0.13
CA SER A 63 2.68 11.59 -0.08
C SER A 63 2.81 12.82 -0.96
N MET A 64 3.89 13.61 -0.82
CA MET A 64 4.09 14.76 -1.71
C MET A 64 4.48 14.35 -3.13
N LEU A 65 5.33 13.35 -3.31
CA LEU A 65 5.63 12.81 -4.64
C LEU A 65 4.35 12.34 -5.34
N LEU A 66 3.48 11.61 -4.64
CA LEU A 66 2.18 11.19 -5.16
C LEU A 66 1.30 12.40 -5.52
N ARG A 67 1.22 13.40 -4.64
CA ARG A 67 0.41 14.61 -4.87
C ARG A 67 0.88 15.39 -6.10
N PHE A 68 2.19 15.56 -6.29
CA PHE A 68 2.74 16.20 -7.49
C PHE A 68 2.53 15.33 -8.73
N ALA A 69 2.79 14.03 -8.62
CA ALA A 69 2.57 13.07 -9.71
C ALA A 69 1.14 13.11 -10.23
N THR A 70 0.16 13.18 -9.32
CA THR A 70 -1.26 13.11 -9.65
C THR A 70 -1.93 14.48 -9.72
N ALA A 71 -1.17 15.58 -9.74
CA ALA A 71 -1.71 16.94 -9.69
C ALA A 71 -2.51 17.33 -10.95
N SER A 72 -2.25 16.68 -12.08
CA SER A 72 -2.96 16.89 -13.35
C SER A 72 -3.82 15.67 -13.74
N VAL A 73 -4.52 15.75 -14.88
CA VAL A 73 -5.31 14.62 -15.41
C VAL A 73 -4.40 13.45 -15.81
N THR A 74 -3.21 13.75 -16.35
CA THR A 74 -2.18 12.77 -16.69
C THR A 74 -1.10 12.73 -15.60
N PRO A 75 -0.68 11.55 -15.13
CA PRO A 75 0.31 11.46 -14.07
C PRO A 75 1.72 11.87 -14.54
N ASP A 76 2.46 12.63 -13.73
CA ASP A 76 3.90 12.86 -13.94
C ASP A 76 4.67 11.57 -13.58
N GLN A 77 5.10 10.87 -14.62
CA GLN A 77 5.81 9.59 -14.53
C GLN A 77 7.16 9.69 -13.81
N ARG A 78 7.81 10.86 -13.82
CA ARG A 78 9.09 11.03 -13.11
C ARG A 78 8.87 11.08 -11.60
N MET A 79 7.82 11.77 -11.17
CA MET A 79 7.45 11.82 -9.74
C MET A 79 7.00 10.43 -9.25
N LEU A 80 6.26 9.68 -10.07
CA LEU A 80 5.94 8.26 -9.77
C LEU A 80 7.20 7.40 -9.71
N SER A 81 8.13 7.57 -10.64
CA SER A 81 9.41 6.85 -10.63
C SER A 81 10.25 7.16 -9.39
N CYS A 82 10.21 8.40 -8.89
CA CYS A 82 10.84 8.76 -7.61
C CYS A 82 10.17 8.04 -6.44
N LEU A 83 8.84 7.97 -6.42
CA LEU A 83 8.07 7.26 -5.38
C LEU A 83 8.41 5.76 -5.37
N GLU A 84 8.45 5.10 -6.52
CA GLU A 84 8.88 3.70 -6.64
C GLU A 84 10.34 3.50 -6.20
N ALA A 85 11.22 4.44 -6.50
CA ALA A 85 12.62 4.35 -6.11
C ALA A 85 12.79 4.37 -4.58
N LEU A 86 11.91 5.06 -3.83
CA LEU A 86 11.96 5.07 -2.37
C LEU A 86 11.82 3.67 -1.77
N VAL A 87 10.86 2.89 -2.25
CA VAL A 87 10.61 1.55 -1.71
C VAL A 87 11.62 0.53 -2.24
N LYS A 88 12.04 0.64 -3.51
CA LYS A 88 13.09 -0.22 -4.09
C LYS A 88 14.46 -0.01 -3.44
N ALA A 89 14.75 1.20 -2.97
CA ALA A 89 15.97 1.53 -2.25
C ALA A 89 15.86 1.37 -0.72
N GLU A 90 14.77 0.77 -0.23
CA GLU A 90 14.50 0.54 1.20
C GLU A 90 14.49 1.81 2.08
N VAL A 91 14.25 2.98 1.46
CA VAL A 91 14.01 4.24 2.18
C VAL A 91 12.59 4.29 2.76
N LEU A 92 11.66 3.62 2.09
CA LEU A 92 10.25 3.52 2.47
C LEU A 92 9.86 2.05 2.63
N ARG A 93 9.08 1.73 3.67
CA ARG A 93 8.54 0.39 3.90
C ARG A 93 7.38 0.11 2.94
N TRP A 94 7.20 -1.15 2.54
CA TRP A 94 6.13 -1.55 1.61
C TRP A 94 4.73 -1.20 2.11
N ALA A 95 4.47 -1.37 3.41
CA ALA A 95 3.20 -0.99 4.04
C ALA A 95 2.87 0.49 3.75
N VAL A 96 3.82 1.38 4.04
CA VAL A 96 3.66 2.83 3.84
C VAL A 96 3.54 3.19 2.36
N PHE A 97 4.29 2.54 1.48
CA PHE A 97 4.17 2.76 0.03
C PHE A 97 2.76 2.47 -0.48
N ILE A 98 2.20 1.32 -0.06
CA ILE A 98 0.85 0.90 -0.43
C ILE A 98 -0.19 1.86 0.14
N GLU A 99 -0.09 2.21 1.42
CA GLU A 99 -1.00 3.16 2.06
C GLU A 99 -1.02 4.52 1.37
N VAL A 100 0.16 5.07 1.06
CA VAL A 100 0.29 6.36 0.38
C VAL A 100 -0.43 6.32 -0.97
N ILE A 101 -0.24 5.28 -1.79
CA ILE A 101 -0.96 5.17 -3.06
C ILE A 101 -2.47 5.05 -2.81
N ALA A 102 -2.89 4.26 -1.82
CA ALA A 102 -4.29 4.06 -1.49
C ALA A 102 -4.99 5.31 -0.90
N GLU A 103 -4.24 6.34 -0.47
CA GLU A 103 -4.81 7.65 -0.11
C GLU A 103 -5.41 8.39 -1.32
N PHE A 104 -5.04 8.01 -2.55
CA PHE A 104 -5.58 8.64 -3.75
C PHE A 104 -7.05 8.29 -3.97
N ARG A 105 -7.97 9.26 -3.79
CA ARG A 105 -9.43 9.08 -3.96
C ARG A 105 -10.04 9.86 -5.13
N GLN A 106 -9.23 10.56 -5.94
CA GLN A 106 -9.72 11.31 -7.09
C GLN A 106 -9.93 10.38 -8.30
N PHE A 107 -10.89 9.45 -8.18
CA PHE A 107 -11.14 8.40 -9.19
C PHE A 107 -11.56 8.93 -10.56
N SER A 108 -12.02 10.18 -10.64
CA SER A 108 -12.24 10.88 -11.91
C SER A 108 -10.96 11.11 -12.74
N ARG A 109 -9.77 10.97 -12.15
CA ARG A 109 -8.48 11.06 -12.85
C ARG A 109 -8.03 9.68 -13.32
N GLU A 110 -8.70 9.23 -14.34
CA GLU A 110 -8.58 7.91 -14.96
C GLU A 110 -7.13 7.47 -15.26
N TYR A 111 -6.34 8.31 -15.93
CA TYR A 111 -4.95 7.97 -16.25
C TYR A 111 -4.07 7.86 -15.00
N CYS A 112 -4.40 8.58 -13.92
CA CYS A 112 -3.72 8.41 -12.65
C CYS A 112 -4.06 7.05 -12.03
N ILE A 113 -5.34 6.64 -12.07
CA ILE A 113 -5.76 5.33 -11.60
C ILE A 113 -5.08 4.20 -12.36
N GLU A 114 -5.07 4.27 -13.69
CA GLU A 114 -4.38 3.30 -14.55
C GLU A 114 -2.89 3.16 -14.17
N ALA A 115 -2.19 4.29 -14.01
CA ALA A 115 -0.77 4.29 -13.65
C ALA A 115 -0.51 3.76 -12.23
N LEU A 116 -1.30 4.18 -11.24
CA LEU A 116 -1.16 3.72 -9.86
C LEU A 116 -1.46 2.23 -9.72
N ALA A 117 -2.53 1.74 -10.35
CA ALA A 117 -2.86 0.31 -10.38
C ALA A 117 -1.74 -0.51 -11.05
N THR A 118 -1.15 0.01 -12.12
CA THR A 118 -0.01 -0.62 -12.79
C THR A 118 1.22 -0.69 -11.89
N ILE A 119 1.55 0.38 -11.17
CA ILE A 119 2.66 0.41 -10.21
C ILE A 119 2.44 -0.59 -9.08
N LEU A 120 1.25 -0.60 -8.48
CA LEU A 120 0.89 -1.55 -7.42
C LEU A 120 1.01 -2.99 -7.91
N ARG A 121 0.44 -3.31 -9.08
CA ARG A 121 0.56 -4.63 -9.71
C ARG A 121 2.02 -5.05 -9.90
N ASN A 122 2.83 -4.17 -10.46
CA ASN A 122 4.24 -4.45 -10.74
C ASN A 122 5.08 -4.57 -9.46
N SER A 123 4.60 -4.04 -8.33
CA SER A 123 5.26 -4.14 -7.03
C SER A 123 5.06 -5.49 -6.33
N VAL A 124 4.00 -6.24 -6.69
CA VAL A 124 3.63 -7.50 -6.02
C VAL A 124 4.79 -8.49 -5.88
N PRO A 125 5.62 -8.76 -6.91
CA PRO A 125 6.74 -9.70 -6.81
C PRO A 125 7.89 -9.22 -5.90
N LEU A 126 7.90 -7.94 -5.54
CA LEU A 126 8.95 -7.30 -4.75
C LEU A 126 8.56 -7.11 -3.28
N LEU A 127 7.29 -7.36 -2.94
CA LEU A 127 6.77 -7.22 -1.58
C LEU A 127 7.55 -8.11 -0.62
N LYS A 128 7.92 -7.53 0.52
CA LYS A 128 8.59 -8.21 1.62
C LYS A 128 8.29 -7.49 2.93
N CYS A 129 8.30 -8.23 4.02
CA CYS A 129 8.38 -7.68 5.38
C CYS A 129 9.53 -8.38 6.11
N ASN A 130 10.14 -7.71 7.09
CA ASN A 130 11.07 -8.38 7.98
C ASN A 130 10.33 -9.40 8.86
N TYR A 131 10.51 -10.69 8.59
CA TYR A 131 9.86 -11.78 9.34
C TYR A 131 10.31 -11.89 10.81
N THR A 132 11.37 -11.18 11.20
CA THR A 132 11.78 -11.09 12.61
C THR A 132 11.03 -9.98 13.37
N SER A 133 10.34 -9.10 12.64
CA SER A 133 9.51 -8.02 13.17
C SER A 133 8.04 -8.33 12.88
N GLU A 134 7.36 -8.95 13.86
CA GLU A 134 5.92 -9.21 13.77
C GLU A 134 5.15 -7.95 13.37
N LYS A 135 5.43 -6.83 14.04
CA LYS A 135 4.82 -5.53 13.78
C LYS A 135 4.88 -5.13 12.30
N GLU A 136 6.00 -5.35 11.61
CA GLU A 136 6.15 -4.96 10.21
C GLU A 136 5.27 -5.80 9.27
N CYS A 137 5.19 -7.12 9.53
CA CYS A 137 4.31 -7.99 8.75
C CYS A 137 2.82 -7.73 9.04
N LEU A 138 2.48 -7.33 10.27
CA LEU A 138 1.12 -6.90 10.62
C LEU A 138 0.71 -5.59 9.94
N GLU A 139 1.60 -4.61 9.94
CA GLU A 139 1.36 -3.35 9.23
C GLU A 139 1.20 -3.60 7.73
N LEU A 140 2.09 -4.41 7.14
CA LEU A 140 1.98 -4.76 5.72
C LEU A 140 0.66 -5.47 5.42
N SER A 141 0.22 -6.43 6.23
CA SER A 141 -1.03 -7.14 5.98
C SER A 141 -2.26 -6.22 6.04
N GLY A 142 -2.28 -5.25 6.97
CA GLY A 142 -3.30 -4.19 6.99
C GLY A 142 -3.27 -3.30 5.73
N SER A 143 -2.07 -2.95 5.25
CA SER A 143 -1.96 -2.20 3.98
C SER A 143 -2.40 -3.02 2.77
N LEU A 144 -2.22 -4.35 2.77
CA LEU A 144 -2.73 -5.25 1.73
C LEU A 144 -4.27 -5.23 1.66
N MET A 145 -4.95 -5.28 2.81
CA MET A 145 -6.40 -5.08 2.88
C MET A 145 -6.81 -3.71 2.34
N THR A 146 -6.07 -2.67 2.71
CA THR A 146 -6.33 -1.28 2.29
C THR A 146 -6.26 -1.13 0.77
N VAL A 147 -5.27 -1.74 0.10
CA VAL A 147 -5.14 -1.63 -1.36
C VAL A 147 -6.14 -2.48 -2.12
N LEU A 148 -6.54 -3.64 -1.59
CA LEU A 148 -7.63 -4.42 -2.18
C LEU A 148 -8.94 -3.61 -2.14
N ASN A 149 -9.25 -3.00 -1.00
CA ASN A 149 -10.40 -2.10 -0.89
C ASN A 149 -10.30 -0.89 -1.82
N TRP A 150 -9.11 -0.28 -1.94
CA TRP A 150 -8.88 0.79 -2.91
C TRP A 150 -9.14 0.34 -4.34
N CYS A 151 -8.70 -0.86 -4.72
CA CYS A 151 -8.95 -1.43 -6.04
C CYS A 151 -10.45 -1.57 -6.30
N LEU A 152 -11.22 -2.10 -5.34
CA LEU A 152 -12.67 -2.27 -5.50
C LEU A 152 -13.40 -0.94 -5.66
N LEU A 153 -13.10 0.06 -4.82
CA LEU A 153 -13.71 1.39 -4.90
C LEU A 153 -13.39 2.10 -6.23
N ALA A 154 -12.12 2.03 -6.67
CA ALA A 154 -11.71 2.61 -7.95
C ALA A 154 -12.33 1.87 -9.14
N LEU A 155 -12.54 0.55 -9.00
CA LEU A 155 -13.10 -0.31 -10.03
C LEU A 155 -14.59 -0.05 -10.21
N GLU A 156 -15.33 0.07 -9.10
CA GLU A 156 -16.74 0.46 -9.12
C GLU A 156 -16.91 1.81 -9.84
N TYR A 157 -16.07 2.80 -9.53
CA TYR A 157 -16.08 4.08 -10.23
C TYR A 157 -15.77 3.92 -11.72
N SER A 158 -14.73 3.17 -12.08
CA SER A 158 -14.31 2.98 -13.46
C SER A 158 -15.38 2.28 -14.31
N LEU A 159 -16.08 1.29 -13.74
CA LEU A 159 -17.19 0.58 -14.38
C LEU A 159 -18.40 1.49 -14.59
N LYS A 160 -18.80 2.28 -13.58
CA LYS A 160 -19.91 3.24 -13.71
C LYS A 160 -19.70 4.28 -14.81
N ASN A 161 -18.44 4.61 -15.09
CA ASN A 161 -18.05 5.59 -16.10
C ASN A 161 -17.54 4.93 -17.40
N GLU A 162 -17.73 3.62 -17.57
CA GLU A 162 -17.36 2.85 -18.77
C GLU A 162 -15.87 2.97 -19.15
N ASN A 163 -15.00 3.23 -18.18
CA ASN A 163 -13.57 3.38 -18.42
C ASN A 163 -12.86 2.02 -18.48
N LYS A 164 -12.76 1.48 -19.69
CA LYS A 164 -12.14 0.18 -19.95
C LYS A 164 -10.68 0.09 -19.49
N ARG A 165 -9.88 1.16 -19.64
CA ARG A 165 -8.44 1.12 -19.32
C ARG A 165 -8.21 1.02 -17.81
N SER A 166 -8.85 1.90 -17.04
CA SER A 166 -8.74 1.87 -15.58
C SER A 166 -9.32 0.58 -15.01
N THR A 167 -10.49 0.14 -15.51
CA THR A 167 -11.12 -1.14 -15.15
C THR A 167 -10.16 -2.31 -15.34
N GLN A 168 -9.52 -2.42 -16.52
CA GLN A 168 -8.59 -3.50 -16.81
C GLN A 168 -7.34 -3.43 -15.91
N ALA A 169 -6.78 -2.24 -15.69
CA ALA A 169 -5.61 -2.06 -14.83
C ALA A 169 -5.90 -2.46 -13.38
N LEU A 170 -7.08 -2.11 -12.86
CA LEU A 170 -7.53 -2.43 -11.51
C LEU A 170 -7.81 -3.92 -11.32
N ILE A 171 -8.47 -4.57 -12.29
CA ILE A 171 -8.69 -6.02 -12.28
C ILE A 171 -7.35 -6.75 -12.29
N HIS A 172 -6.43 -6.37 -13.17
CA HIS A 172 -5.09 -6.97 -13.20
C HIS A 172 -4.32 -6.75 -11.89
N CYS A 173 -4.49 -5.59 -11.25
CA CYS A 173 -3.91 -5.32 -9.95
C CYS A 173 -4.48 -6.26 -8.89
N ALA A 174 -5.81 -6.31 -8.72
CA ALA A 174 -6.46 -7.20 -7.76
C ALA A 174 -6.08 -8.68 -7.98
N CYS A 175 -6.09 -9.14 -9.22
CA CYS A 175 -5.64 -10.50 -9.58
C CYS A 175 -4.19 -10.77 -9.20
N ALA A 176 -3.26 -9.82 -9.40
CA ALA A 176 -1.87 -10.01 -9.04
C ALA A 176 -1.68 -10.17 -7.53
N TYR A 177 -2.38 -9.38 -6.73
CA TYR A 177 -2.38 -9.53 -5.27
C TYR A 177 -2.99 -10.87 -4.86
N ALA A 178 -4.13 -11.25 -5.43
CA ALA A 178 -4.80 -12.51 -5.10
C ALA A 178 -3.97 -13.76 -5.45
N ASN A 179 -3.30 -13.74 -6.60
CA ASN A 179 -2.47 -14.87 -7.05
C ASN A 179 -1.13 -14.96 -6.32
N SER A 180 -0.70 -13.91 -5.61
CA SER A 180 0.56 -13.91 -4.87
C SER A 180 0.49 -14.79 -3.62
N LYS A 181 1.33 -15.82 -3.57
CA LYS A 181 1.45 -16.69 -2.39
C LYS A 181 1.83 -15.91 -1.13
N PHE A 182 2.71 -14.91 -1.28
CA PHE A 182 3.14 -14.05 -0.17
C PHE A 182 1.98 -13.21 0.38
N VAL A 183 1.17 -12.61 -0.49
CA VAL A 183 0.00 -11.81 -0.09
C VAL A 183 -1.04 -12.69 0.60
N ARG A 184 -1.37 -13.85 0.01
CA ARG A 184 -2.33 -14.80 0.62
C ARG A 184 -1.89 -15.24 2.01
N ALA A 185 -0.61 -15.54 2.18
CA ALA A 185 -0.04 -15.90 3.47
C ALA A 185 -0.17 -14.78 4.52
N LEU A 186 0.15 -13.53 4.16
CA LEU A 186 0.02 -12.41 5.08
C LEU A 186 -1.43 -12.10 5.46
N LEU A 187 -2.37 -12.21 4.52
CA LEU A 187 -3.79 -12.01 4.78
C LEU A 187 -4.38 -13.12 5.65
N TYR A 188 -3.91 -14.36 5.48
CA TYR A 188 -4.24 -15.46 6.39
C TYR A 188 -3.80 -15.16 7.83
N ILE A 189 -2.55 -14.72 8.02
CA ILE A 189 -2.04 -14.34 9.34
C ILE A 189 -2.86 -13.17 9.92
N HIS A 190 -3.18 -12.17 9.10
CA HIS A 190 -4.00 -11.02 9.50
C HIS A 190 -5.34 -11.43 10.09
N GLU A 191 -6.02 -12.41 9.50
CA GLU A 191 -7.29 -12.92 10.01
C GLU A 191 -7.09 -13.72 11.32
N HIS A 192 -6.03 -14.52 11.41
CA HIS A 192 -5.79 -15.41 12.57
C HIS A 192 -5.42 -14.67 13.86
N ILE A 193 -4.83 -13.47 13.75
CA ILE A 193 -4.57 -12.60 14.91
C ILE A 193 -5.79 -11.76 15.31
N GLY A 194 -6.96 -12.00 14.69
CA GLY A 194 -8.22 -11.36 15.03
C GLY A 194 -8.48 -10.02 14.31
N ALA A 195 -7.77 -9.70 13.22
CA ALA A 195 -8.10 -8.55 12.39
C ALA A 195 -9.22 -8.88 11.38
N GLU A 196 -9.60 -7.90 10.55
CA GLU A 196 -10.70 -8.05 9.60
C GLU A 196 -10.45 -9.19 8.60
N SER A 197 -11.47 -10.03 8.39
CA SER A 197 -11.39 -11.12 7.43
C SER A 197 -11.26 -10.59 6.00
N VAL A 198 -10.36 -11.18 5.23
CA VAL A 198 -10.25 -10.90 3.80
C VAL A 198 -11.53 -11.26 3.03
N ASN A 199 -12.38 -12.13 3.59
CA ASN A 199 -13.65 -12.51 2.99
C ASN A 199 -14.59 -11.31 2.77
N TYR A 200 -14.49 -10.24 3.56
CA TYR A 200 -15.27 -9.01 3.31
C TYR A 200 -14.95 -8.40 1.93
N VAL A 201 -13.69 -8.44 1.50
CA VAL A 201 -13.28 -7.98 0.16
C VAL A 201 -13.86 -8.89 -0.92
N VAL A 202 -13.83 -10.21 -0.69
CA VAL A 202 -14.35 -11.21 -1.63
C VAL A 202 -15.86 -11.04 -1.79
N GLU A 203 -16.60 -10.91 -0.69
CA GLU A 203 -18.05 -10.71 -0.68
C GLU A 203 -18.44 -9.39 -1.34
N ALA A 204 -17.72 -8.30 -1.05
CA ALA A 204 -17.91 -7.03 -1.73
C ALA A 204 -17.70 -7.18 -3.24
N ALA A 205 -16.64 -7.90 -3.65
CA ALA A 205 -16.35 -8.16 -5.05
C ALA A 205 -17.44 -8.95 -5.78
N VAL A 206 -17.94 -10.01 -5.14
CA VAL A 206 -19.06 -10.81 -5.65
C VAL A 206 -20.32 -9.95 -5.77
N SER A 207 -20.65 -9.18 -4.72
CA SER A 207 -21.85 -8.36 -4.66
C SER A 207 -21.88 -7.30 -5.77
N PHE A 208 -20.81 -6.52 -5.95
CA PHE A 208 -20.82 -5.49 -6.99
C PHE A 208 -20.75 -6.08 -8.40
N ALA A 209 -20.08 -7.22 -8.60
CA ALA A 209 -19.99 -7.85 -9.92
C ALA A 209 -21.34 -8.34 -10.46
N GLN A 210 -22.31 -8.65 -9.58
CA GLN A 210 -23.69 -8.94 -9.98
C GLN A 210 -24.34 -7.74 -10.71
N SER A 211 -23.88 -6.51 -10.45
CA SER A 211 -24.35 -5.31 -11.14
C SER A 211 -23.75 -5.13 -12.54
N TYR A 212 -22.72 -5.92 -12.89
CA TYR A 212 -22.00 -5.85 -14.17
C TYR A 212 -21.83 -7.24 -14.79
N PRO A 213 -22.92 -7.95 -15.11
CA PRO A 213 -22.88 -9.35 -15.54
C PRO A 213 -22.14 -9.59 -16.85
N ASP A 214 -22.02 -8.56 -17.70
CA ASP A 214 -21.40 -8.63 -19.02
C ASP A 214 -19.87 -8.43 -19.00
N CYS A 215 -19.27 -8.12 -17.84
CA CYS A 215 -17.82 -7.94 -17.72
C CYS A 215 -17.17 -9.27 -17.32
N GLU A 216 -16.72 -10.02 -18.33
CA GLU A 216 -16.04 -11.31 -18.13
C GLU A 216 -14.77 -11.18 -17.27
N GLU A 217 -14.05 -10.07 -17.38
CA GLU A 217 -12.84 -9.82 -16.59
C GLU A 217 -13.12 -9.76 -15.08
N LEU A 218 -14.33 -9.34 -14.67
CA LEU A 218 -14.73 -9.39 -13.26
C LEU A 218 -14.86 -10.82 -12.76
N LYS A 219 -15.30 -11.76 -13.59
CA LYS A 219 -15.38 -13.19 -13.20
C LYS A 219 -13.98 -13.73 -12.91
N THR A 220 -13.01 -13.44 -13.78
CA THR A 220 -11.60 -13.80 -13.55
C THR A 220 -11.06 -13.18 -12.26
N MET A 221 -11.43 -11.93 -11.96
CA MET A 221 -11.04 -11.28 -10.71
C MET A 221 -11.63 -11.99 -9.49
N ILE A 222 -12.92 -12.33 -9.51
CA ILE A 222 -13.60 -13.02 -8.42
C ILE A 222 -12.98 -14.39 -8.18
N GLU A 223 -12.74 -15.17 -9.24
CA GLU A 223 -12.09 -16.48 -9.15
C GLU A 223 -10.69 -16.37 -8.50
N ALA A 224 -9.93 -15.33 -8.84
CA ALA A 224 -8.65 -15.07 -8.21
C ALA A 224 -8.81 -14.70 -6.72
N LEU A 225 -9.73 -13.78 -6.39
CA LEU A 225 -9.98 -13.34 -5.01
C LEU A 225 -10.49 -14.48 -4.11
N GLN A 226 -11.26 -15.42 -4.65
CA GLN A 226 -11.72 -16.61 -3.92
C GLN A 226 -10.57 -17.52 -3.47
N GLN A 227 -9.37 -17.40 -4.05
CA GLN A 227 -8.19 -18.11 -3.58
C GLN A 227 -7.73 -17.67 -2.18
N PHE A 228 -8.17 -16.52 -1.68
CA PHE A 228 -7.91 -16.09 -0.31
C PHE A 228 -8.51 -17.05 0.73
N GLY A 229 -9.72 -17.56 0.48
CA GLY A 229 -10.40 -18.50 1.39
C GLY A 229 -10.07 -19.98 1.14
N ALA A 230 -9.50 -20.33 -0.01
CA ALA A 230 -9.36 -21.72 -0.45
C ALA A 230 -7.98 -22.36 -0.16
N SER A 231 -6.96 -21.58 0.19
CA SER A 231 -5.59 -22.10 0.33
C SER A 231 -5.10 -22.00 1.79
N PRO A 232 -5.13 -23.12 2.55
CA PRO A 232 -4.36 -23.21 3.77
C PRO A 232 -2.89 -23.14 3.36
N ALA A 233 -2.19 -22.10 3.86
CA ALA A 233 -0.77 -21.82 3.74
C ALA A 233 0.05 -22.93 3.03
N GLU A 234 -0.01 -23.00 1.69
CA GLU A 234 0.88 -23.88 0.94
C GLU A 234 2.29 -23.34 1.13
N ARG A 235 3.03 -23.99 2.05
CA ARG A 235 4.44 -23.81 2.40
C ARG A 235 5.01 -22.49 1.87
N ILE A 236 4.92 -21.46 2.69
CA ILE A 236 5.68 -20.24 2.41
C ILE A 236 7.16 -20.61 2.42
N GLU A 237 7.79 -20.59 1.25
CA GLU A 237 9.24 -20.69 1.11
C GLU A 237 9.88 -19.62 1.98
N ASP A 238 10.63 -20.07 3.00
CA ASP A 238 11.64 -19.48 3.89
C ASP A 238 11.49 -18.03 4.43
N ASN A 239 10.70 -17.15 3.82
CA ASN A 239 10.56 -15.74 4.15
C ASN A 239 9.46 -15.40 5.17
N LEU A 240 8.52 -16.31 5.48
CA LEU A 240 7.54 -16.15 6.58
C LEU A 240 7.61 -17.31 7.58
N GLY A 241 8.61 -18.21 7.44
CA GLY A 241 8.65 -19.48 8.13
C GLY A 241 8.71 -19.42 9.65
N GLY A 242 9.07 -18.29 10.25
CA GLY A 242 9.07 -18.10 11.71
C GLY A 242 7.68 -17.82 12.30
N LEU A 243 7.01 -16.79 11.78
CA LEU A 243 5.68 -16.35 12.25
C LEU A 243 4.58 -17.36 11.92
N VAL A 244 4.61 -17.94 10.72
CA VAL A 244 3.61 -18.93 10.29
C VAL A 244 3.66 -20.19 11.15
N LYS A 245 4.87 -20.62 11.55
CA LYS A 245 5.03 -21.78 12.45
C LYS A 245 4.52 -21.49 13.86
N GLN A 246 4.65 -20.25 14.36
CA GLN A 246 4.13 -19.89 15.67
C GLN A 246 2.59 -19.79 15.67
N VAL A 247 2.00 -19.21 14.63
CA VAL A 247 0.53 -19.09 14.49
C VAL A 247 -0.12 -20.44 14.19
N ALA A 248 0.53 -21.34 13.44
CA ALA A 248 0.02 -22.70 13.18
C ALA A 248 0.13 -23.66 14.38
N HIS A 249 0.73 -23.22 15.49
CA HIS A 249 0.84 -23.97 16.75
C HIS A 249 -0.04 -23.41 17.88
N LEU A 250 -0.91 -22.44 17.57
CA LEU A 250 -2.01 -21.96 18.42
C LEU A 250 -3.35 -22.50 17.90
#